data_AF-A0A376VJJ1-F1
#
_entry.id   AF-A0A376VJJ1-F1
#
_cell.length_a   1.000
_cell.length_b   1.000
_cell.length_c   1.000
_cell.angle_alpha   90.00
_cell.angle_beta   90.00
_cell.angle_gamma   90.00
#
_symmetry.space_group_name_H-M   'P 1'
#
loop_
_entity.id
_entity.type
_entity.pdbx_description
1 polymer ?
#
loop_
_entity_poly.entity_id
_entity_poly.type
_entity_poly.pdbx_seq_one_letter_code
_entity_poly.pdbx_strand_id
1 'polypeptide(L)'
;MREAGKTFSNAIAEVREAVDFLHYYAGQVRDDFANETHRPLGPVVCISPWNFPLAIFTGQIAAALAAGNSVLAKPGRTNAADCRARDRHLLEAGVPPGVVQLLPGSG
;
A
#
# COMPACT_ATOMS: atom_id res chain seq x y z
N MET A 1 -9.79 4.02 13.43
CA MET A 1 -10.57 4.07 14.68
C MET A 1 -11.86 3.25 14.59
N ARG A 2 -12.83 3.61 13.73
CA ARG A 2 -14.13 2.92 13.66
C ARG A 2 -14.06 1.49 13.13
N GLU A 3 -13.26 1.25 12.09
CA GLU A 3 -13.14 -0.06 11.45
C GLU A 3 -12.28 -1.03 12.26
N ALA A 4 -11.05 -0.61 12.60
CA ALA A 4 -10.06 -1.46 13.27
C ALA A 4 -10.05 -1.35 14.81
N GLY A 5 -11.00 -0.60 15.40
CA GLY A 5 -11.09 -0.43 16.86
C GLY A 5 -9.90 0.28 17.52
N LYS A 6 -8.99 0.91 16.74
CA LYS A 6 -7.81 1.58 17.28
C LYS A 6 -8.16 2.83 18.09
N THR A 7 -7.38 3.07 19.15
CA THR A 7 -7.34 4.36 19.85
C THR A 7 -6.88 5.48 18.91
N PHE A 8 -7.20 6.73 19.25
CA PHE A 8 -6.82 7.88 18.42
C PHE A 8 -5.30 8.02 18.26
N SER A 9 -4.54 7.87 19.35
CA SER A 9 -3.07 7.91 19.31
C SER A 9 -2.49 6.85 18.39
N ASN A 10 -3.00 5.62 18.46
CA ASN A 10 -2.51 4.52 17.64
C ASN A 10 -2.91 4.68 16.17
N ALA A 11 -4.07 5.30 15.89
CA ALA A 11 -4.47 5.63 14.54
C ALA A 11 -3.57 6.72 13.93
N ILE A 12 -3.18 7.74 14.70
CA ILE A 12 -2.20 8.75 14.24
C ILE A 12 -0.86 8.10 13.93
N ALA A 13 -0.36 7.26 14.85
CA ALA A 13 0.91 6.57 14.65
C ALA A 13 0.90 5.73 13.37
N GLU A 14 -0.19 5.00 13.10
CA GLU A 14 -0.32 4.22 11.87
C GLU A 14 -0.35 5.07 10.60
N VAL A 15 -1.03 6.21 10.61
CA VAL A 15 -1.02 7.13 9.45
C VAL A 15 0.40 7.64 9.19
N ARG A 16 1.13 8.00 10.25
CA ARG A 16 2.54 8.44 10.13
C ARG A 16 3.41 7.34 9.54
N GLU A 17 3.28 6.12 10.05
CA GLU A 17 4.03 4.97 9.53
C GLU A 17 3.73 4.69 8.05
N ALA A 18 2.47 4.81 7.62
CA ALA A 18 2.10 4.68 6.21
C ALA A 18 2.78 5.76 5.33
N VAL A 19 2.85 7.01 5.80
CA VAL A 19 3.54 8.11 5.12
C VAL A 19 5.05 7.88 5.10
N ASP A 20 5.62 7.41 6.21
CA ASP A 20 7.04 7.11 6.33
C ASP A 20 7.46 6.02 5.34
N PHE A 21 6.66 4.96 5.15
CA PHE A 21 6.93 3.94 4.13
C PHE A 21 6.97 4.53 2.71
N LEU A 22 6.02 5.39 2.37
CA LEU A 22 5.97 6.02 1.04
C LEU A 22 7.23 6.84 0.76
N HIS A 23 7.63 7.69 1.72
CA HIS A 23 8.83 8.51 1.58
C HIS A 23 10.11 7.67 1.60
N TYR A 24 10.17 6.66 2.47
CA TYR A 24 11.32 5.78 2.60
C TYR A 24 11.60 5.04 1.28
N TYR A 25 10.61 4.37 0.71
CA TYR A 25 10.79 3.65 -0.56
C TYR A 25 11.03 4.58 -1.74
N ALA A 26 10.43 5.78 -1.76
CA ALA A 26 10.75 6.78 -2.77
C ALA A 26 12.20 7.28 -2.67
N GLY A 27 12.75 7.39 -1.46
CA GLY A 27 14.15 7.71 -1.21
C GLY A 27 15.07 6.59 -1.69
N GLN A 28 14.79 5.34 -1.30
CA GLN A 28 15.53 4.16 -1.75
C GLN A 28 15.57 4.05 -3.28
N VAL A 29 14.46 4.35 -3.97
CA VAL A 29 14.44 4.33 -5.43
C VAL A 29 15.34 5.40 -6.04
N ARG A 30 15.34 6.60 -5.45
CA ARG A 30 16.12 7.74 -5.92
C ARG A 30 17.63 7.53 -5.74
N ASP A 31 18.01 6.90 -4.63
CA ASP A 31 19.40 6.85 -4.19
C ASP A 31 20.11 5.57 -4.69
N ASP A 32 19.41 4.44 -4.73
CA ASP A 32 20.04 3.12 -4.89
C ASP A 32 19.52 2.29 -6.08
N PHE A 33 18.44 2.71 -6.78
CA PHE A 33 17.84 1.92 -7.85
C PHE A 33 18.37 2.27 -9.23
N ALA A 34 18.72 1.23 -9.98
CA ALA A 34 19.07 1.32 -11.40
C ALA A 34 18.23 0.31 -12.20
N ASN A 35 17.57 0.78 -13.26
CA ASN A 35 16.66 -0.03 -14.06
C ASN A 35 17.35 -1.20 -14.76
N GLU A 36 18.66 -1.10 -14.99
CA GLU A 36 19.48 -2.12 -15.64
C GLU A 36 19.66 -3.36 -14.75
N THR A 37 19.85 -3.13 -13.45
CA THR A 37 20.20 -4.18 -12.46
C THR A 37 19.01 -4.59 -11.58
N HIS A 38 18.06 -3.69 -11.36
CA HIS A 38 16.89 -3.92 -10.52
C HIS A 38 15.63 -4.07 -11.38
N ARG A 39 15.58 -5.18 -12.12
CA ARG A 39 14.43 -5.50 -12.96
C ARG A 39 13.24 -5.92 -12.09
N PRO A 40 12.01 -5.48 -12.41
CA PRO A 40 10.83 -5.89 -11.68
C PRO A 40 10.57 -7.39 -11.85
N LEU A 41 9.95 -8.00 -10.84
CA LEU A 41 9.51 -9.39 -10.87
C LEU A 41 8.27 -9.58 -11.74
N GLY A 42 7.46 -8.52 -11.90
CA GLY A 42 6.15 -8.57 -12.56
C GLY A 42 5.02 -8.35 -11.54
N PRO A 43 3.82 -8.91 -11.75
CA PRO A 43 2.72 -8.75 -10.80
C PRO A 43 3.05 -9.34 -9.42
N VAL A 44 2.83 -8.55 -8.36
CA VAL A 44 3.04 -8.94 -6.96
C VAL A 44 1.71 -8.92 -6.20
N VAL A 45 1.47 -9.95 -5.40
CA VAL A 45 0.30 -10.00 -4.51
C VAL A 45 0.69 -9.47 -3.12
N CYS A 46 0.01 -8.43 -2.66
CA CYS A 46 0.16 -7.87 -1.33
C CYS A 46 -1.04 -8.27 -0.46
N ILE A 47 -0.82 -9.17 0.50
CA ILE A 47 -1.83 -9.59 1.47
C ILE A 47 -1.51 -8.92 2.81
N SER A 48 -2.37 -7.99 3.23
CA SER A 48 -2.14 -7.20 4.44
C SER A 48 -3.02 -7.68 5.60
N PRO A 49 -2.53 -7.66 6.86
CA PRO A 49 -3.31 -8.09 8.01
C PRO A 49 -4.29 -7.00 8.47
N TRP A 50 -5.17 -7.35 9.42
CA TRP A 50 -6.21 -6.46 9.95
C TRP A 50 -5.73 -5.55 11.10
N ASN A 51 -4.60 -5.84 11.73
CA ASN A 51 -4.10 -5.11 12.90
C ASN A 51 -3.36 -3.81 12.54
N PHE A 52 -2.81 -3.71 11.34
CA PHE A 52 -2.29 -2.47 10.74
C PHE A 52 -2.86 -2.31 9.32
N PRO A 53 -4.18 -2.06 9.23
CA PRO A 53 -4.90 -2.12 7.96
C PRO A 53 -4.50 -0.99 6.98
N LEU A 54 -3.83 0.06 7.47
CA LEU A 54 -3.31 1.13 6.63
C LEU A 54 -1.79 1.02 6.46
N ALA A 55 -1.01 0.96 7.55
CA ALA A 55 0.45 1.02 7.45
C ALA A 55 1.06 -0.17 6.69
N ILE A 56 0.73 -1.42 7.08
CA ILE A 56 1.26 -2.60 6.41
C ILE A 56 0.72 -2.70 4.97
N PHE A 57 -0.56 -2.37 4.77
CA PHE A 57 -1.18 -2.32 3.46
C PHE A 57 -0.41 -1.37 2.51
N THR A 58 -0.21 -0.13 2.94
CA THR A 58 0.51 0.88 2.15
C THR A 58 1.98 0.50 1.96
N GLY A 59 2.66 0.03 3.00
CA GLY A 59 4.08 -0.32 2.94
C GLY A 59 4.38 -1.42 1.92
N GLN A 60 3.59 -2.50 1.91
CA GLN A 60 3.75 -3.58 0.94
C GLN A 60 3.54 -3.11 -0.51
N ILE A 61 2.50 -2.32 -0.76
CA ILE A 61 2.19 -1.78 -2.09
C ILE A 61 3.27 -0.79 -2.53
N ALA A 62 3.69 0.11 -1.64
CA ALA A 62 4.72 1.11 -1.91
C ALA A 62 6.04 0.45 -2.30
N ALA A 63 6.49 -0.56 -1.55
CA ALA A 63 7.69 -1.32 -1.86
C ALA A 63 7.60 -2.01 -3.24
N ALA A 64 6.47 -2.65 -3.55
CA ALA A 64 6.28 -3.34 -4.81
C ALA A 64 6.29 -2.37 -6.00
N LEU A 65 5.56 -1.25 -5.90
CA LEU A 65 5.53 -0.19 -6.92
C LEU A 65 6.92 0.45 -7.10
N ALA A 66 7.62 0.74 -6.00
CA ALA A 66 8.97 1.28 -6.01
C ALA A 66 9.94 0.37 -6.76
N ALA A 67 9.80 -0.95 -6.61
CA ALA A 67 10.57 -1.95 -7.35
C ALA A 67 10.05 -2.21 -8.78
N GLY A 68 9.12 -1.40 -9.30
CA GLY A 68 8.62 -1.46 -10.68
C GLY A 68 7.53 -2.50 -10.96
N ASN A 69 6.91 -3.06 -9.92
CA ASN A 69 5.91 -4.13 -10.06
C ASN A 69 4.48 -3.57 -10.09
N SER A 70 3.58 -4.24 -10.82
CA SER A 70 2.14 -4.05 -10.62
C SER A 70 1.68 -4.85 -9.41
N VAL A 71 0.56 -4.44 -8.80
CA VAL A 71 0.12 -4.95 -7.50
C VAL A 71 -1.32 -5.44 -7.52
N LEU A 72 -1.53 -6.64 -6.99
CA LEU A 72 -2.83 -7.15 -6.58
C LEU A 72 -2.91 -7.06 -5.06
N ALA A 73 -3.64 -6.06 -4.57
CA ALA A 73 -3.72 -5.73 -3.15
C ALA A 73 -4.96 -6.38 -2.52
N LYS A 74 -4.74 -7.37 -1.66
CA LYS A 74 -5.79 -8.02 -0.86
C LYS A 74 -5.71 -7.53 0.59
N PRO A 75 -6.52 -6.54 0.98
CA PRO A 75 -6.57 -6.13 2.37
C PRO A 75 -7.24 -7.20 3.24
N GLY A 76 -6.79 -7.33 4.49
CA GLY A 76 -7.55 -8.00 5.55
C GLY A 76 -8.95 -7.40 5.69
N ARG A 77 -9.83 -8.06 6.46
CA ARG A 77 -11.26 -7.72 6.57
C ARG A 77 -11.46 -6.21 6.70
N THR A 78 -12.02 -5.62 5.64
CA THR A 78 -12.24 -4.18 5.51
C THR A 78 -13.60 -3.92 4.87
N ASN A 79 -14.19 -2.77 5.13
CA ASN A 79 -15.47 -2.39 4.54
C ASN A 79 -15.29 -1.78 3.14
N ALA A 80 -16.37 -1.77 2.36
CA ALA A 80 -16.33 -1.31 0.98
C ALA A 80 -16.04 0.19 0.84
N ALA A 81 -16.34 1.02 1.86
CA ALA A 81 -16.06 2.45 1.81
C ALA A 81 -14.55 2.72 1.95
N ASP A 82 -13.87 1.99 2.83
CA ASP A 82 -12.42 2.11 3.03
C ASP A 82 -11.65 1.59 1.81
N CYS A 83 -12.10 0.50 1.16
CA CYS A 83 -11.55 0.08 -0.14
C CYS A 83 -11.67 1.18 -1.20
N ARG A 84 -12.85 1.80 -1.35
CA ARG A 84 -13.07 2.88 -2.34
C ARG A 84 -12.21 4.10 -2.07
N ALA A 85 -12.02 4.47 -0.79
CA ALA A 85 -11.14 5.57 -0.42
C ALA A 85 -9.68 5.27 -0.80
N ARG A 86 -9.19 4.06 -0.52
CA ARG A 86 -7.83 3.63 -0.89
C ARG A 86 -7.60 3.67 -2.41
N ASP A 87 -8.54 3.14 -3.19
CA ASP A 87 -8.48 3.17 -4.65
C ASP A 87 -8.37 4.61 -5.18
N ARG A 88 -9.26 5.47 -4.68
CA ARG A 88 -9.29 6.89 -5.03
C ARG A 88 -7.97 7.60 -4.71
N HIS A 89 -7.39 7.35 -3.53
CA HIS A 89 -6.13 7.98 -3.14
C HIS A 89 -4.95 7.55 -4.02
N LEU A 90 -4.91 6.29 -4.46
CA LEU A 90 -3.88 5.82 -5.39
C LEU A 90 -4.00 6.52 -6.75
N LEU A 91 -5.21 6.66 -7.26
CA LEU A 91 -5.48 7.38 -8.51
C LEU A 91 -5.15 8.87 -8.39
N GLU A 92 -5.55 9.53 -7.29
CA GLU A 92 -5.22 10.93 -7.02
C GLU A 92 -3.71 11.16 -6.88
N ALA A 93 -2.96 10.16 -6.39
CA ALA A 93 -1.50 10.20 -6.31
C ALA A 93 -0.80 9.97 -7.66
N GLY A 94 -1.55 9.66 -8.74
CA GLY A 94 -1.02 9.47 -10.08
C GLY A 94 -0.61 8.03 -10.40
N VAL A 95 -0.96 7.04 -9.57
CA VAL A 95 -0.78 5.63 -9.92
C VAL A 95 -1.66 5.32 -11.13
N PRO A 96 -1.11 4.79 -12.24
CA PRO A 96 -1.91 4.54 -13.42
C PRO A 96 -3.02 3.52 -13.16
N PRO A 97 -4.22 3.68 -13.76
CA PRO A 97 -5.31 2.73 -13.59
C PRO A 97 -4.89 1.30 -13.92
N GLY A 98 -5.24 0.35 -13.05
CA GLY A 98 -4.93 -1.07 -13.22
C GLY A 98 -3.53 -1.50 -12.78
N VAL A 99 -2.62 -0.57 -12.46
CA VAL A 99 -1.29 -0.89 -11.89
C VAL A 99 -1.44 -1.41 -10.47
N VAL A 100 -2.37 -0.87 -9.68
CA VAL A 100 -2.80 -1.44 -8.40
C VAL A 100 -4.27 -1.84 -8.54
N GLN A 101 -4.60 -3.07 -8.19
CA GLN A 101 -5.98 -3.56 -8.13
C GLN A 101 -6.32 -4.03 -6.72
N LEU A 102 -7.39 -3.48 -6.16
CA LEU A 102 -7.92 -3.89 -4.86
C LEU A 102 -8.82 -5.11 -5.00
N LEU A 103 -8.51 -6.18 -4.26
CA LEU A 103 -9.23 -7.46 -4.27
C LEU A 103 -9.80 -7.76 -2.88
N PRO A 104 -10.87 -7.06 -2.43
CA PRO A 104 -11.50 -7.35 -1.15
C PRO A 104 -12.17 -8.73 -1.19
N GLY A 105 -11.98 -9.52 -0.14
CA GLY A 105 -12.62 -10.83 -0.02
C GLY A 105 -12.02 -11.67 1.09
N SER A 106 -12.73 -12.75 1.44
CA SER A 106 -12.17 -13.84 2.25
C SER A 106 -11.13 -14.62 1.44
N GLY A 107 -10.17 -15.27 2.12
CA GLY A 107 -9.37 -16.40 1.61
C GLY A 107 -8.64 -16.18 0.31
#